data_AF-A0A800JCH8-F1
#
_entry.id   AF-A0A800JCH8-F1
#
_cell.length_a   1.000
_cell.length_b   1.000
_cell.length_c   1.000
_cell.angle_alpha   90.00
_cell.angle_beta   90.00
_cell.angle_gamma   90.00
#
_symmetry.space_group_name_H-M   'P 1'
#
loop_
_entity.id
_entity.type
_entity.pdbx_description
1 polymer ?
#
loop_
_entity_poly.entity_id
_entity_poly.type
_entity_poly.pdbx_seq_one_letter_code
_entity_poly.pdbx_strand_id
1 'polypeptide(L)'
;MTIEDDAEWNRFVEAAKHFPSRLSWVGVLNENESGAVGGGEWVWKEEGNPLCAQEFFASGEYEDAAKGLKEGEYFGAMVPLRNPKKNTEGIYEKQNIHSTPSFDWKVTGMIVEYQKNLSSTYMLNGWAVSHHSRMNGGASEHFYRGMEEGGSEAPLFSEGTGPVVMPMESNRPAKDLEYGGQSGQGLSRLCIDRYHNGANNVAFMDGSVDSVKLAELWKLKWHKQWKAPRRLPQVPGE
;
A
#
# COMPACT_ATOMS: atom_id res chain seq x y z
N MET A 1 -10.68 10.68 -5.30
CA MET A 1 -10.77 12.12 -4.96
C MET A 1 -10.49 12.85 -6.25
N THR A 2 -11.46 13.62 -6.70
CA THR A 2 -11.43 14.40 -7.93
C THR A 2 -11.50 15.87 -7.57
N ILE A 3 -11.18 16.74 -8.52
CA ILE A 3 -11.25 18.19 -8.33
C ILE A 3 -11.95 18.75 -9.54
N GLU A 4 -13.23 19.07 -9.37
CA GLU A 4 -14.12 19.50 -10.45
C GLU A 4 -14.22 21.03 -10.56
N ASP A 5 -13.96 21.75 -9.46
CA ASP A 5 -14.10 23.20 -9.40
C ASP A 5 -13.10 23.89 -8.44
N ASP A 6 -13.10 25.23 -8.47
CA ASP A 6 -12.24 26.06 -7.64
C ASP A 6 -12.52 25.94 -6.14
N ALA A 7 -13.76 25.63 -5.75
CA ALA A 7 -14.13 25.45 -4.35
C ALA A 7 -13.57 24.13 -3.80
N GLU A 8 -13.63 23.06 -4.59
CA GLU A 8 -13.03 21.78 -4.30
C GLU A 8 -11.51 21.85 -4.29
N TRP A 9 -10.90 22.52 -5.27
CA TRP A 9 -9.46 22.81 -5.27
C TRP A 9 -9.05 23.51 -3.98
N ASN A 10 -9.84 24.51 -3.57
CA ASN A 10 -9.55 25.24 -2.34
C ASN A 10 -9.65 24.36 -1.09
N ARG A 11 -10.71 23.54 -0.97
CA ARG A 11 -10.85 22.60 0.15
C ARG A 11 -9.70 21.61 0.20
N PHE A 12 -9.30 21.11 -0.96
CA PHE A 12 -8.19 20.17 -1.08
C PHE A 12 -6.87 20.79 -0.63
N VAL A 13 -6.52 21.97 -1.15
CA VAL A 13 -5.28 22.68 -0.76
C VAL A 13 -5.28 23.07 0.72
N GLU A 14 -6.42 23.48 1.29
CA GLU A 14 -6.55 23.73 2.73
C GLU A 14 -6.23 22.48 3.55
N ALA A 15 -6.80 21.32 3.20
CA ALA A 15 -6.53 20.07 3.88
C ALA A 15 -5.05 19.65 3.75
N ALA A 16 -4.47 19.85 2.56
CA ALA A 16 -3.10 19.48 2.26
C ALA A 16 -2.05 20.29 3.04
N LYS A 17 -2.37 21.48 3.59
CA LYS A 17 -1.44 22.28 4.42
C LYS A 17 -0.86 21.52 5.62
N HIS A 18 -1.61 20.55 6.11
CA HIS A 18 -1.22 19.73 7.26
C HIS A 18 -0.42 18.49 6.87
N PHE A 19 -0.25 18.23 5.58
CA PHE A 19 0.51 17.08 5.10
C PHE A 19 2.01 17.34 5.23
N PRO A 20 2.82 16.28 5.37
CA PRO A 20 4.27 16.39 5.24
C PRO A 20 4.66 17.05 3.92
N SER A 21 5.78 17.77 3.88
CA SER A 21 6.30 18.43 2.68
C SER A 21 6.92 17.42 1.69
N ARG A 22 6.11 16.47 1.22
CA ARG A 22 6.43 15.44 0.24
C ARG A 22 5.25 15.30 -0.72
N LEU A 23 5.47 14.71 -1.89
CA LEU A 23 4.41 14.39 -2.83
C LEU A 23 3.30 13.59 -2.15
N SER A 24 2.07 13.99 -2.39
CA SER A 24 0.85 13.31 -1.94
C SER A 24 0.06 12.92 -3.17
N TRP A 25 -0.37 11.66 -3.23
CA TRP A 25 -1.11 11.16 -4.38
C TRP A 25 -2.46 11.88 -4.52
N VAL A 26 -2.79 12.22 -5.75
CA VAL A 26 -4.11 12.74 -6.13
C VAL A 26 -4.65 11.87 -7.26
N GLY A 27 -5.98 11.78 -7.38
CA GLY A 27 -6.67 10.82 -8.26
C GLY A 27 -6.50 11.03 -9.77
N VAL A 28 -5.37 11.53 -10.24
CA VAL A 28 -5.11 11.88 -11.64
C VAL A 28 -4.28 10.79 -12.30
N LEU A 29 -4.71 10.31 -13.46
CA LEU A 29 -4.01 9.30 -14.26
C LEU A 29 -3.83 9.81 -15.69
N ASN A 30 -2.78 9.34 -16.36
CA ASN A 30 -2.67 9.48 -17.81
C ASN A 30 -3.11 8.16 -18.45
N GLU A 31 -4.23 8.13 -19.15
CA GLU A 31 -4.80 6.91 -19.75
C GLU A 31 -5.12 7.11 -21.22
N ASN A 32 -4.81 6.10 -22.03
CA ASN A 32 -5.20 6.07 -23.45
C ASN A 32 -6.60 5.43 -23.63
N GLU A 33 -7.11 5.43 -24.87
CA GLU A 33 -8.46 4.92 -25.20
C GLU A 33 -8.71 3.45 -24.77
N SER A 34 -7.65 2.65 -24.61
CA SER A 34 -7.75 1.26 -24.15
C SER A 34 -7.80 1.11 -22.62
N GLY A 35 -7.72 2.21 -21.87
CA GLY A 35 -7.62 2.23 -20.42
C GLY A 35 -6.23 1.82 -19.90
N ALA A 36 -5.26 1.63 -20.79
CA ALA A 36 -3.88 1.40 -20.39
C ALA A 36 -3.22 2.72 -19.96
N VAL A 37 -2.45 2.65 -18.87
CA VAL A 37 -1.80 3.81 -18.24
C VAL A 37 -0.57 4.21 -19.06
N GLY A 38 -0.59 5.45 -19.55
CA GLY A 38 0.44 6.07 -20.37
C GLY A 38 0.02 6.35 -21.82
N GLY A 39 0.51 7.48 -22.35
CA GLY A 39 0.36 7.87 -23.75
C GLY A 39 -1.03 8.37 -24.15
N GLY A 40 -1.84 8.83 -23.20
CA GLY A 40 -3.19 9.35 -23.46
C GLY A 40 -3.47 10.68 -22.75
N GLU A 41 -4.73 10.93 -22.43
CA GLU A 41 -5.18 12.16 -21.78
C GLU A 41 -5.05 12.06 -20.26
N TRP A 42 -4.87 13.20 -19.59
CA TRP A 42 -4.92 13.28 -18.14
C TRP A 42 -6.38 13.28 -17.69
N VAL A 43 -6.74 12.33 -16.83
CA VAL A 43 -8.11 12.14 -16.34
C VAL A 43 -8.13 12.00 -14.82
N TRP A 44 -9.22 12.48 -14.22
CA TRP A 44 -9.54 12.13 -12.84
C TRP A 44 -10.15 10.73 -12.79
N LYS A 45 -9.68 9.90 -11.86
CA LYS A 45 -10.14 8.51 -11.74
C LYS A 45 -11.43 8.42 -10.95
N GLU A 46 -12.54 8.60 -11.67
CA GLU A 46 -13.91 8.44 -11.21
C GLU A 46 -14.84 7.99 -12.34
N GLU A 47 -16.15 7.97 -12.08
CA GLU A 47 -17.15 7.63 -13.09
C GLU A 47 -17.05 8.58 -14.30
N GLY A 48 -16.79 8.02 -15.48
CA GLY A 48 -16.67 8.78 -16.73
C GLY A 48 -15.28 9.34 -17.04
N ASN A 49 -14.31 9.22 -16.12
CA ASN A 49 -12.92 9.68 -16.29
C ASN A 49 -12.80 11.11 -16.89
N PRO A 50 -13.33 12.16 -16.23
CA PRO A 50 -13.29 13.50 -16.79
C PRO A 50 -11.85 14.02 -16.93
N LEU A 51 -11.63 14.86 -17.94
CA LEU A 51 -10.32 15.45 -18.22
C LEU A 51 -9.83 16.31 -17.06
N CYS A 52 -8.57 16.11 -16.66
CA CYS A 52 -7.89 16.98 -15.72
C CYS A 52 -7.27 18.16 -16.47
N ALA A 53 -7.74 19.38 -16.16
CA ALA A 53 -7.25 20.58 -16.82
C ALA A 53 -5.75 20.83 -16.55
N GLN A 54 -5.04 21.31 -17.58
CA GLN A 54 -3.60 21.57 -17.52
C GLN A 54 -3.19 22.58 -16.44
N GLU A 55 -4.07 23.52 -16.09
CA GLU A 55 -3.82 24.54 -15.08
C GLU A 55 -3.50 23.99 -13.68
N PHE A 56 -3.91 22.75 -13.38
CA PHE A 56 -3.58 22.08 -12.13
C PHE A 56 -2.13 21.55 -12.10
N PHE A 57 -1.48 21.45 -13.25
CA PHE A 57 -0.12 20.93 -13.32
C PHE A 57 0.91 22.03 -13.10
N ALA A 58 2.02 21.66 -12.47
CA ALA A 58 3.18 22.53 -12.40
C ALA A 58 3.71 22.76 -13.82
N SER A 59 4.38 23.90 -14.03
CA SER A 59 4.85 24.32 -15.34
C SER A 59 5.68 23.23 -16.03
N GLY A 60 5.26 22.80 -17.23
CA GLY A 60 5.93 21.77 -18.04
C GLY A 60 5.55 20.33 -17.67
N GLU A 61 4.94 20.08 -16.51
CA GLU A 61 4.62 18.72 -16.06
C GLU A 61 3.50 18.08 -16.90
N TYR A 62 2.55 18.88 -17.41
CA TYR A 62 1.43 18.37 -18.20
C TYR A 62 1.92 17.69 -19.49
N GLU A 63 2.87 18.32 -20.20
CA GLU A 63 3.41 17.84 -21.47
C GLU A 63 4.65 16.94 -21.32
N ASP A 64 5.53 17.18 -20.35
CA ASP A 64 6.83 16.50 -20.25
C ASP A 64 6.70 15.04 -19.80
N ALA A 65 5.68 14.68 -19.02
CA ALA A 65 5.46 13.27 -18.64
C ALA A 65 5.11 12.36 -19.81
N ALA A 66 4.49 12.87 -20.89
CA ALA A 66 4.22 12.07 -22.08
C ALA A 66 5.51 11.59 -22.79
N LYS A 67 6.67 12.16 -22.44
CA LYS A 67 7.97 11.89 -23.09
C LYS A 67 8.88 11.07 -22.18
N GLY A 68 8.66 9.76 -22.12
CA GLY A 68 9.67 8.80 -21.65
C GLY A 68 9.29 7.87 -20.50
N LEU A 69 8.04 7.91 -20.06
CA LEU A 69 7.52 7.00 -19.04
C LEU A 69 7.07 5.68 -19.71
N LYS A 70 7.30 4.54 -19.04
CA LYS A 70 7.02 3.21 -19.61
C LYS A 70 5.55 2.84 -19.42
N GLU A 71 5.07 1.87 -20.20
CA GLU A 71 3.75 1.26 -19.99
C GLU A 71 3.58 0.87 -18.51
N GLY A 72 2.60 1.49 -17.82
CA GLY A 72 2.34 1.27 -16.39
C GLY A 72 2.97 2.25 -15.38
N GLU A 73 3.62 3.34 -15.81
CA GLU A 73 4.29 4.31 -14.91
C GLU A 73 3.70 5.74 -14.95
N TYR A 74 2.46 5.99 -14.51
CA TYR A 74 1.93 7.37 -14.46
C TYR A 74 0.84 7.58 -13.41
N PHE A 75 1.02 8.56 -12.55
CA PHE A 75 0.03 9.04 -11.57
C PHE A 75 0.32 10.52 -11.30
N GLY A 76 -0.67 11.39 -11.26
CA GLY A 76 -0.50 12.77 -10.82
C GLY A 76 -0.34 12.84 -9.32
N ALA A 77 0.62 13.61 -8.84
CA ALA A 77 0.92 13.80 -7.43
C ALA A 77 0.94 15.29 -7.10
N MET A 78 0.29 15.70 -6.01
CA MET A 78 0.35 17.08 -5.55
C MET A 78 1.56 17.28 -4.63
N VAL A 79 2.27 18.40 -4.75
CA VAL A 79 3.19 18.88 -3.70
C VAL A 79 2.41 19.76 -2.73
N PRO A 80 2.23 19.36 -1.46
CA PRO A 80 1.63 20.22 -0.45
C PRO A 80 2.57 21.39 -0.14
N LEU A 81 2.06 22.60 -0.32
CA LEU A 81 2.78 23.82 0.04
C LEU A 81 2.45 24.18 1.49
N ARG A 82 3.47 24.55 2.28
CA ARG A 82 3.25 25.05 3.65
C ARG A 82 2.48 26.36 3.69
N ASN A 83 2.69 27.22 2.69
CA ASN A 83 2.08 28.54 2.58
C ASN A 83 1.58 28.78 1.14
N PRO A 84 0.55 28.05 0.69
CA PRO A 84 -0.01 28.23 -0.65
C PRO A 84 -0.63 29.62 -0.75
N LYS A 85 -0.50 30.27 -1.91
CA LYS A 85 -1.02 31.61 -2.15
C LYS A 85 -2.34 31.55 -2.89
N LYS A 86 -3.21 32.52 -2.59
CA LYS A 86 -4.47 32.73 -3.32
C LYS A 86 -4.32 33.87 -4.31
N ASN A 87 -4.97 33.76 -5.46
CA ASN A 87 -5.12 34.86 -6.40
C ASN A 87 -6.12 35.91 -5.86
N THR A 88 -6.39 36.96 -6.65
CA THR A 88 -7.32 38.05 -6.30
C THR A 88 -8.77 37.59 -6.13
N GLU A 89 -9.12 36.41 -6.63
CA GLU A 89 -10.46 35.81 -6.56
C GLU A 89 -10.57 34.82 -5.38
N GLY A 90 -9.50 34.65 -4.59
CA GLY A 90 -9.50 33.77 -3.42
C GLY A 90 -9.25 32.29 -3.73
N ILE A 91 -8.77 31.98 -4.93
CA ILE A 91 -8.48 30.62 -5.42
C ILE A 91 -6.99 30.34 -5.23
N TYR A 92 -6.65 29.18 -4.66
CA TYR A 92 -5.26 28.75 -4.54
C TYR A 92 -4.61 28.57 -5.91
N GLU A 93 -3.33 28.91 -6.02
CA GLU A 93 -2.52 28.64 -7.22
C GLU A 93 -2.62 27.16 -7.60
N LYS A 94 -3.01 26.89 -8.85
CA LYS A 94 -3.33 25.54 -9.33
C LYS A 94 -2.10 24.71 -9.69
N GLN A 95 -0.92 25.30 -9.87
CA GLN A 95 0.32 24.69 -10.37
C GLN A 95 1.07 23.75 -9.39
N ASN A 96 0.34 22.85 -8.72
CA ASN A 96 0.90 22.00 -7.67
C ASN A 96 0.89 20.51 -8.00
N ILE A 97 0.26 20.09 -9.10
CA ILE A 97 0.27 18.69 -9.56
C ILE A 97 1.50 18.45 -10.43
N HIS A 98 2.30 17.47 -10.05
CA HIS A 98 3.41 16.96 -10.82
C HIS A 98 2.99 15.65 -11.47
N SER A 99 3.44 15.43 -12.70
CA SER A 99 3.14 14.23 -13.48
C SER A 99 4.12 13.08 -13.17
N THR A 100 4.76 13.16 -12.01
CA THR A 100 5.70 12.17 -11.51
C THR A 100 4.98 11.13 -10.65
N PRO A 101 5.46 9.89 -10.60
CA PRO A 101 4.97 8.92 -9.63
C PRO A 101 5.07 9.48 -8.20
N SER A 102 3.92 9.61 -7.52
CA SER A 102 3.91 9.86 -6.08
C SER A 102 4.67 8.74 -5.38
N PHE A 103 5.62 9.09 -4.52
CA PHE A 103 6.03 8.16 -3.48
C PHE A 103 4.87 8.01 -2.47
N ASP A 104 4.53 6.76 -2.13
CA ASP A 104 3.56 6.29 -1.11
C ASP A 104 2.05 6.53 -1.39
N TRP A 105 1.12 5.56 -1.33
CA TRP A 105 1.10 4.11 -1.08
C TRP A 105 0.13 3.46 -2.08
N LYS A 106 0.48 2.28 -2.61
CA LYS A 106 -0.36 1.53 -3.55
C LYS A 106 -1.62 0.99 -2.85
N VAL A 107 -2.78 1.49 -3.24
CA VAL A 107 -4.05 0.79 -3.02
C VAL A 107 -4.72 0.59 -4.37
N THR A 108 -4.62 -0.63 -4.89
CA THR A 108 -5.54 -1.14 -5.90
C THR A 108 -6.18 -2.39 -5.30
N GLY A 109 -7.49 -2.38 -5.14
CA GLY A 109 -8.25 -3.48 -4.57
C GLY A 109 -8.09 -4.78 -5.38
N MET A 110 -7.86 -5.86 -4.64
CA MET A 110 -8.03 -7.29 -4.95
C MET A 110 -8.16 -7.70 -6.43
N ILE A 111 -7.03 -7.83 -7.14
CA ILE A 111 -6.54 -9.08 -7.74
C ILE A 111 -5.02 -9.03 -7.54
N VAL A 112 -4.44 -9.98 -6.82
CA VAL A 112 -2.99 -9.96 -6.53
C VAL A 112 -2.22 -10.36 -7.79
N GLU A 113 -1.97 -9.38 -8.66
CA GLU A 113 -0.93 -9.47 -9.68
C GLU A 113 0.41 -9.08 -9.04
N TYR A 114 1.41 -9.94 -9.12
CA TYR A 114 2.72 -9.68 -8.51
C TYR A 114 3.38 -8.48 -9.19
N GLN A 115 3.53 -7.38 -8.44
CA GLN A 115 4.39 -6.27 -8.81
C GLN A 115 5.55 -6.13 -7.82
N LYS A 116 6.75 -5.87 -8.37
CA LYS A 116 8.03 -5.84 -7.64
C LYS A 116 8.06 -4.89 -6.43
N ASN A 117 7.16 -3.91 -6.37
CA ASN A 117 7.10 -2.86 -5.34
C ASN A 117 5.68 -2.63 -4.78
N LEU A 118 4.86 -3.67 -4.56
CA LEU A 118 3.51 -3.52 -4.01
C LEU A 118 3.52 -3.31 -2.48
N SER A 119 2.89 -2.22 -1.98
CA SER A 119 2.58 -2.00 -0.57
C SER A 119 1.08 -2.24 -0.33
N SER A 120 0.71 -2.58 0.90
CA SER A 120 -0.70 -2.74 1.33
C SER A 120 -0.75 -2.58 2.84
N THR A 121 -1.91 -2.16 3.37
CA THR A 121 -2.18 -2.04 4.80
C THR A 121 -2.53 -3.38 5.46
N TYR A 122 -2.79 -4.39 4.64
CA TYR A 122 -3.07 -5.76 5.05
C TYR A 122 -2.36 -6.79 4.16
N MET A 123 -2.04 -7.94 4.75
CA MET A 123 -1.22 -9.01 4.20
C MET A 123 -1.95 -10.34 4.19
N LEU A 124 -1.92 -11.02 3.04
CA LEU A 124 -2.25 -12.44 2.95
C LEU A 124 -1.07 -13.31 3.41
N ASN A 125 -1.36 -14.40 4.10
CA ASN A 125 -0.38 -15.45 4.33
C ASN A 125 -0.08 -16.18 3.01
N GLY A 126 1.10 -15.95 2.45
CA GLY A 126 1.51 -16.55 1.18
C GLY A 126 1.63 -18.07 1.20
N TRP A 127 1.84 -18.68 2.38
CA TRP A 127 1.84 -20.14 2.55
C TRP A 127 0.43 -20.75 2.44
N ALA A 128 -0.61 -19.91 2.49
CA ALA A 128 -2.00 -20.30 2.31
C ALA A 128 -2.50 -20.14 0.86
N VAL A 129 -1.66 -19.61 -0.05
CA VAL A 129 -2.07 -19.27 -1.41
C VAL A 129 -1.75 -20.43 -2.36
N SER A 130 -2.72 -20.80 -3.19
CA SER A 130 -2.55 -21.77 -4.27
C SER A 130 -1.66 -21.23 -5.40
N HIS A 131 -0.92 -22.12 -6.08
CA HIS A 131 -0.13 -21.79 -7.28
C HIS A 131 1.00 -20.76 -7.09
N HIS A 132 1.44 -20.49 -5.86
CA HIS A 132 2.60 -19.66 -5.60
C HIS A 132 3.87 -20.30 -6.21
N SER A 133 4.75 -19.51 -6.84
CA SER A 133 5.95 -20.02 -7.54
C SER A 133 6.84 -20.93 -6.67
N ARG A 134 7.00 -20.60 -5.38
CA ARG A 134 7.74 -21.41 -4.39
C ARG A 134 7.11 -22.78 -4.08
N MET A 135 5.82 -22.97 -4.34
CA MET A 135 5.17 -24.27 -4.20
C MET A 135 5.74 -25.28 -5.19
N ASN A 136 6.10 -24.83 -6.40
CA ASN A 136 6.75 -25.64 -7.43
C ASN A 136 8.29 -25.62 -7.31
N GLY A 137 8.85 -24.70 -6.51
CA GLY A 137 10.28 -24.45 -6.35
C GLY A 137 10.94 -25.15 -5.16
N GLY A 138 10.31 -26.19 -4.58
CA GLY A 138 10.92 -27.02 -3.53
C GLY A 138 10.64 -26.60 -2.09
N ALA A 139 9.64 -25.74 -1.83
CA ALA A 139 9.13 -25.44 -0.48
C ALA A 139 7.67 -25.91 -0.29
N SER A 140 7.25 -26.90 -1.07
CA SER A 140 5.85 -27.35 -1.19
C SER A 140 5.25 -27.83 0.14
N GLU A 141 6.10 -28.36 1.02
CA GLU A 141 5.77 -28.92 2.34
C GLU A 141 5.37 -27.87 3.37
N HIS A 142 5.69 -26.59 3.12
CA HIS A 142 5.26 -25.47 3.95
C HIS A 142 3.82 -25.03 3.63
N PHE A 143 3.34 -25.26 2.40
CA PHE A 143 2.07 -24.71 1.94
C PHE A 143 0.85 -25.49 2.46
N TYR A 144 -0.14 -24.75 2.93
CA TYR A 144 -1.49 -25.25 3.11
C TYR A 144 -2.15 -25.46 1.74
N ARG A 145 -2.84 -26.58 1.57
CA ARG A 145 -3.59 -26.92 0.34
C ARG A 145 -5.05 -26.50 0.40
N GLY A 146 -5.57 -26.31 1.61
CA GLY A 146 -6.92 -25.86 1.89
C GLY A 146 -7.02 -25.34 3.31
N MET A 147 -8.13 -24.65 3.59
CA MET A 147 -8.41 -24.02 4.88
C MET A 147 -8.50 -25.06 6.02
N GLU A 148 -8.97 -26.26 5.69
CA GLU A 148 -9.08 -27.42 6.59
C GLU A 148 -7.73 -27.91 7.13
N GLU A 149 -6.62 -27.67 6.42
CA GLU A 149 -5.29 -28.07 6.88
C GLU A 149 -4.72 -27.12 7.95
N GLY A 150 -5.19 -25.86 7.97
CA GLY A 150 -4.73 -24.84 8.90
C GLY A 150 -5.65 -24.60 10.09
N GLY A 151 -6.97 -24.77 9.90
CA GLY A 151 -7.98 -24.63 10.96
C GLY A 151 -7.86 -23.32 11.75
N SER A 152 -8.05 -23.40 13.06
CA SER A 152 -8.02 -22.24 13.97
C SER A 152 -6.61 -21.75 14.35
N GLU A 153 -5.55 -22.46 13.94
CA GLU A 153 -4.17 -22.15 14.36
C GLU A 153 -3.37 -21.40 13.29
N ALA A 154 -3.80 -21.50 12.02
CA ALA A 154 -3.09 -20.95 10.89
C ALA A 154 -3.67 -19.58 10.49
N PRO A 155 -2.85 -18.52 10.50
CA PRO A 155 -3.27 -17.22 9.99
C PRO A 155 -3.53 -17.29 8.49
N LEU A 156 -4.60 -16.62 8.05
CA LEU A 156 -4.91 -16.37 6.65
C LEU A 156 -4.56 -14.94 6.25
N PHE A 157 -4.87 -13.98 7.12
CA PHE A 157 -4.82 -12.56 6.83
C PHE A 157 -4.52 -11.75 8.08
N SER A 158 -3.73 -10.69 7.96
CA SER A 158 -3.36 -9.81 9.07
C SER A 158 -3.05 -8.42 8.54
N GLU A 159 -3.05 -7.43 9.43
CA GLU A 159 -2.42 -6.14 9.15
C GLU A 159 -0.93 -6.31 8.80
N GLY A 160 -0.41 -5.43 7.95
CA GLY A 160 1.01 -5.40 7.62
C GLY A 160 1.38 -4.30 6.62
N THR A 161 2.57 -4.41 6.03
CA THR A 161 3.16 -3.38 5.14
C THR A 161 3.27 -3.80 3.67
N GLY A 162 2.79 -4.99 3.31
CA GLY A 162 2.81 -5.48 1.93
C GLY A 162 1.55 -6.27 1.59
N PRO A 163 1.43 -6.83 0.38
CA PRO A 163 0.24 -7.58 -0.05
C PRO A 163 0.23 -9.03 0.41
N VAL A 164 1.42 -9.65 0.50
CA VAL A 164 1.61 -11.06 0.85
C VAL A 164 2.85 -11.17 1.73
N VAL A 165 2.79 -12.02 2.75
CA VAL A 165 3.90 -12.34 3.64
C VAL A 165 4.23 -13.83 3.57
N MET A 166 5.51 -14.16 3.64
CA MET A 166 5.99 -15.56 3.76
C MET A 166 6.80 -15.70 5.06
N PRO A 167 6.15 -15.77 6.23
CA PRO A 167 6.82 -15.84 7.52
C PRO A 167 7.71 -17.07 7.64
N MET A 168 8.81 -16.91 8.35
CA MET A 168 9.69 -17.97 8.84
C MET A 168 10.01 -17.69 10.31
N GLU A 169 10.29 -18.72 11.09
CA GLU A 169 10.48 -18.63 12.54
C GLU A 169 11.75 -17.84 12.90
N SER A 170 12.71 -17.80 11.98
CA SER A 170 13.94 -17.03 12.09
C SER A 170 13.75 -15.53 11.84
N ASN A 171 12.58 -15.08 11.40
CA ASN A 171 12.32 -13.66 11.18
C ASN A 171 12.45 -12.89 12.50
N ARG A 172 12.86 -11.62 12.37
CA ARG A 172 13.03 -10.69 13.48
C ARG A 172 11.87 -9.69 13.48
N PRO A 173 11.51 -9.12 14.65
CA PRO A 173 10.55 -8.02 14.70
C PRO A 173 11.07 -6.80 13.98
N ALA A 174 10.15 -5.92 13.61
CA ALA A 174 10.51 -4.61 13.11
C ALA A 174 11.22 -3.81 14.19
N LYS A 175 12.15 -2.94 13.78
CA LYS A 175 12.77 -1.96 14.68
C LYS A 175 11.84 -0.78 14.95
N ASP A 176 11.01 -0.48 13.96
CA ASP A 176 10.03 0.59 13.95
C ASP A 176 8.66 -0.07 13.86
N LEU A 177 7.84 0.08 14.90
CA LEU A 177 6.51 -0.51 14.95
C LEU A 177 5.46 0.37 14.25
N GLU A 178 5.75 1.63 13.98
CA GLU A 178 4.80 2.52 13.27
C GLU A 178 4.77 2.15 11.78
N TYR A 179 5.96 1.95 11.19
CA TYR A 179 6.10 1.66 9.76
C TYR A 179 6.46 0.20 9.46
N GLY A 180 6.78 -0.62 10.47
CA GLY A 180 7.14 -2.02 10.27
C GLY A 180 8.41 -2.25 9.45
N GLY A 181 8.64 -3.50 9.06
CA GLY A 181 9.78 -3.89 8.23
C GLY A 181 9.60 -3.52 6.75
N GLN A 182 10.45 -2.66 6.21
CA GLN A 182 10.38 -2.24 4.81
C GLN A 182 11.13 -3.18 3.84
N SER A 183 12.10 -3.96 4.33
CA SER A 183 13.03 -4.76 3.53
C SER A 183 12.48 -6.10 2.99
N GLY A 184 11.19 -6.39 3.13
CA GLY A 184 10.58 -7.62 2.60
C GLY A 184 10.67 -8.85 3.51
N GLN A 185 11.13 -8.70 4.74
CA GLN A 185 11.49 -9.82 5.61
C GLN A 185 10.30 -10.29 6.48
N GLY A 186 9.45 -11.18 5.95
CA GLY A 186 8.46 -11.97 6.70
C GLY A 186 7.78 -11.27 7.88
N LEU A 187 7.87 -11.82 9.10
CA LEU A 187 7.17 -11.30 10.30
C LEU A 187 7.47 -9.83 10.64
N SER A 188 8.61 -9.27 10.22
CA SER A 188 8.85 -7.83 10.43
C SER A 188 7.81 -6.95 9.74
N ARG A 189 7.19 -7.42 8.65
CA ARG A 189 6.11 -6.70 7.95
C ARG A 189 4.78 -6.73 8.68
N LEU A 190 4.62 -7.69 9.58
CA LEU A 190 3.44 -7.86 10.42
C LEU A 190 3.64 -7.20 11.79
N CYS A 191 4.87 -6.97 12.23
CA CYS A 191 5.15 -6.29 13.50
C CYS A 191 4.91 -4.78 13.37
N ILE A 192 3.64 -4.39 13.36
CA ILE A 192 3.21 -3.00 13.31
C ILE A 192 2.20 -2.69 14.42
N ASP A 193 2.42 -1.62 15.17
CA ASP A 193 1.49 -1.15 16.19
C ASP A 193 0.59 -0.05 15.63
N ARG A 194 -0.25 -0.44 14.66
CA ARG A 194 -1.07 0.50 13.88
C ARG A 194 -2.10 1.25 14.73
N TYR A 195 -2.63 0.60 15.75
CA TYR A 195 -3.69 1.16 16.59
C TYR A 195 -3.21 1.54 17.99
N HIS A 196 -1.89 1.56 18.21
CA HIS A 196 -1.28 1.91 19.50
C HIS A 196 -1.78 1.02 20.65
N ASN A 197 -1.95 -0.27 20.38
CA ASN A 197 -2.42 -1.28 21.32
C ASN A 197 -1.50 -2.51 21.40
N GLY A 198 -0.37 -2.49 20.70
CA GLY A 198 0.64 -3.57 20.70
C GLY A 198 0.14 -4.88 20.10
N ALA A 199 -0.86 -4.84 19.21
CA ALA A 199 -1.46 -6.03 18.64
C ALA A 199 -1.95 -5.83 17.21
N ASN A 200 -1.99 -6.94 16.46
CA ASN A 200 -2.64 -7.00 15.15
C ASN A 200 -3.98 -7.73 15.23
N ASN A 201 -4.90 -7.36 14.36
CA ASN A 201 -6.03 -8.23 14.03
C ASN A 201 -5.59 -9.32 13.03
N VAL A 202 -5.83 -10.58 13.39
CA VAL A 202 -5.46 -11.75 12.59
C VAL A 202 -6.71 -12.59 12.31
N ALA A 203 -7.00 -12.83 11.04
CA ALA A 203 -8.00 -13.80 10.61
C ALA A 203 -7.35 -15.16 10.38
N PHE A 204 -8.02 -16.23 10.82
CA PHE A 204 -7.54 -17.60 10.75
C PHE A 204 -8.24 -18.41 9.65
N MET A 205 -7.69 -19.57 9.32
CA MET A 205 -8.24 -20.44 8.27
C MET A 205 -9.61 -21.05 8.61
N ASP A 206 -10.04 -21.04 9.87
CA ASP A 206 -11.40 -21.44 10.24
C ASP A 206 -12.43 -20.28 10.12
N GLY A 207 -11.99 -19.10 9.69
CA GLY A 207 -12.81 -17.90 9.57
C GLY A 207 -12.97 -17.09 10.85
N SER A 208 -12.36 -17.52 11.96
CA SER A 208 -12.29 -16.72 13.18
C SER A 208 -11.32 -15.54 13.03
N VAL A 209 -11.48 -14.54 13.89
CA VAL A 209 -10.60 -13.37 13.97
C VAL A 209 -10.24 -13.13 15.43
N ASP A 210 -8.97 -12.84 15.70
CA ASP A 210 -8.49 -12.51 17.04
C ASP A 210 -7.49 -11.36 17.02
N SER A 211 -7.33 -10.69 18.16
CA SER A 211 -6.31 -9.67 18.37
C SER A 211 -5.06 -10.31 18.96
N VAL A 212 -4.00 -10.40 18.16
CA VAL A 212 -2.76 -11.07 18.50
C VAL A 212 -1.67 -10.04 18.81
N LYS A 213 -1.12 -10.10 20.03
CA LYS A 213 0.02 -9.27 20.44
C LYS A 213 1.22 -9.46 19.51
N LEU A 214 2.02 -8.41 19.32
CA LEU A 214 3.12 -8.45 18.35
C LEU A 214 4.15 -9.55 18.66
N ALA A 215 4.55 -9.74 19.92
CA ALA A 215 5.43 -10.84 20.31
C ALA A 215 4.82 -12.23 20.09
N GLU A 216 3.49 -12.34 20.15
CA GLU A 216 2.74 -13.59 20.02
C GLU A 216 2.59 -14.04 18.56
N LEU A 217 2.86 -13.17 17.58
CA LEU A 217 2.87 -13.52 16.15
C LEU A 217 3.80 -14.72 15.84
N TRP A 218 4.86 -14.94 16.63
CA TRP A 218 5.76 -16.09 16.46
C TRP A 218 5.20 -17.43 16.95
N LYS A 219 4.11 -17.41 17.72
CA LYS A 219 3.42 -18.63 18.18
C LYS A 219 2.47 -19.18 17.13
N LEU A 220 1.98 -18.32 16.23
CA LEU A 220 1.01 -18.70 15.20
C LEU A 220 1.64 -19.62 14.15
N LYS A 221 0.86 -20.58 13.65
CA LYS A 221 1.32 -21.59 12.71
C LYS A 221 1.26 -21.08 11.26
N TRP A 222 2.15 -20.15 10.89
CA TRP A 222 2.12 -19.50 9.57
C TRP A 222 2.30 -20.46 8.38
N HIS A 223 2.94 -21.60 8.58
CA HIS A 223 3.08 -22.65 7.56
C HIS A 223 3.03 -24.04 8.18
N LYS A 224 2.81 -25.10 7.38
CA LYS A 224 2.61 -26.47 7.90
C LYS A 224 3.76 -26.98 8.76
N GLN A 225 4.99 -26.60 8.42
CA GLN A 225 6.20 -27.01 9.15
C GLN A 225 6.58 -26.09 10.32
N TRP A 226 5.69 -25.18 10.74
CA TRP A 226 6.05 -24.12 11.69
C TRP A 226 6.47 -24.70 13.04
N LYS A 227 7.65 -24.29 13.51
CA LYS A 227 8.18 -24.64 14.82
C LYS A 227 8.45 -23.37 15.61
N ALA A 228 7.47 -22.97 16.42
CA ALA A 228 7.58 -21.77 17.24
C ALA A 228 8.93 -21.72 17.99
N PRO A 229 9.63 -20.57 17.97
CA PRO A 229 10.93 -20.46 18.61
C PRO A 229 10.80 -20.65 20.11
N ARG A 230 11.78 -21.35 20.72
CA ARG A 230 11.79 -21.63 22.17
C ARG A 230 11.79 -20.36 23.04
N ARG A 231 12.30 -19.25 22.48
CA ARG A 231 12.23 -17.91 23.06
C ARG A 231 11.65 -16.98 22.02
N LEU A 232 10.59 -16.28 22.38
CA LEU A 232 10.03 -15.25 21.53
C LEU A 232 11.04 -14.11 21.36
N PRO A 233 11.08 -13.47 20.18
CA PRO A 233 11.89 -12.27 20.01
C PRO A 233 11.39 -11.15 20.93
N GLN A 234 12.31 -10.27 21.33
CA GLN A 234 11.93 -9.02 21.99
C GLN A 234 11.43 -8.04 20.93
N VAL A 235 10.16 -7.68 21.02
CA VAL A 235 9.57 -6.61 20.22
C VAL A 235 9.91 -5.27 20.89
N PRO A 236 10.46 -4.29 20.16
CA PRO A 236 10.78 -2.99 20.76
C PRO A 236 9.54 -2.26 21.28
N GLY A 237 9.54 -1.84 22.54
CA GLY A 237 8.45 -1.02 23.10
C GLY A 237 7.23 -1.79 23.61
N GLU A 238 7.27 -3.13 23.59
CA GLU A 238 6.26 -4.01 24.20
C GLU A 238 6.62 -4.39 25.65
#